data_AF-A0A024GWD2-F1
#
_entry.id   AF-A0A024GWD2-F1
#
_cell.length_a   1.000
_cell.length_b   1.000
_cell.length_c   1.000
_cell.angle_alpha   90.00
_cell.angle_beta   90.00
_cell.angle_gamma   90.00
#
_symmetry.space_group_name_H-M   'P 1'
#
loop_
_entity.id
_entity.type
_entity.pdbx_description
1 polymer ?
#
loop_
_entity_poly.entity_id
_entity_poly.type
_entity_poly.pdbx_seq_one_letter_code
_entity_poly.pdbx_strand_id
1 'polypeptide(L)'
;MQFHHHGYVSGDPRVKPAAGVGLNRPDELPDEVDVLIVGTGPAGMLAAAQLSMFPNFTTRIIERRPGRLAIGQADGIQARSVETFQAFGFAERIIAEAYRITEMAFWKPDPANHVNIIRSARAVDDEMGISEFPHLIVNQARVLDYFAEFAANSPTRLKPDYGYEFQSLSVASEGEYPVTVTLLHTAGPNEGQERVVRAKYVVGADGARSKVRAAIGCTLAGDQANHAWGVMDTLAVTDFPDIRTKCAIQGEKGSILLIPREGGHLFRMYVDLGEVDPATHHAVRNTSIEQIIEKANEILHPYTLDVRNVAWHSVYEVGHRLTDRFDDVLPEERGTRTPRVFITGDACHTHSAKAGQGMNVSMQDGFNIAWKLGHVLEGRSPESLLSTYSAERQVVAKNLIDFDKEWSTMMAKKPEEFENPSDLEDFYVRTAEFPAGFMTEYAPSMLVAPAKHQALATGFPVGKRFKSAPVVRVGDTNPVHLGHHATADGRWRIYVFADAAPAGAHSGVADFAEWIANSPDSPLAATPSGADPDAWFDLKVIYQQPHTAVDIGQVPAVFKPQVGPFKLTDYEKVYATDPTADIFDQRGLDRGGVVVVVRPDQYVANVLPLTATAELGGFFSALLKPHQASGQPLTV
;
A
#
# COMPACT_ATOMS: atom_id res chain seq x y z
N MET A 1 3.77 -17.38 11.25
CA MET A 1 4.72 -16.37 11.78
C MET A 1 5.77 -17.09 12.61
N GLN A 2 7.01 -16.61 12.59
CA GLN A 2 8.11 -17.19 13.37
C GLN A 2 8.47 -16.31 14.57
N PHE A 3 8.65 -16.95 15.73
CA PHE A 3 9.14 -16.36 16.97
C PHE A 3 9.94 -17.43 17.74
N HIS A 4 10.43 -17.13 18.94
CA HIS A 4 11.33 -17.97 19.75
C HIS A 4 12.79 -18.10 19.31
N HIS A 5 13.14 -17.71 18.09
CA HIS A 5 14.52 -17.75 17.59
C HIS A 5 15.49 -16.80 18.33
N HIS A 6 14.96 -15.88 19.15
CA HIS A 6 15.70 -15.01 20.08
C HIS A 6 15.47 -15.35 21.57
N GLY A 7 14.78 -16.45 21.87
CA GLY A 7 14.48 -16.91 23.23
C GLY A 7 12.99 -17.19 23.41
N TYR A 8 12.62 -17.96 24.44
CA TYR A 8 11.22 -18.29 24.69
C TYR A 8 10.38 -17.02 24.92
N VAL A 9 9.19 -16.95 24.28
CA VAL A 9 8.27 -15.80 24.31
C VAL A 9 6.92 -16.27 24.80
N SER A 10 6.55 -15.98 26.05
CA SER A 10 5.24 -16.36 26.61
C SER A 10 4.15 -15.32 26.37
N GLY A 11 4.52 -14.10 25.96
CA GLY A 11 3.59 -13.01 25.67
C GLY A 11 3.11 -13.01 24.22
N ASP A 12 2.54 -11.88 23.80
CA ASP A 12 2.13 -11.68 22.41
C ASP A 12 3.36 -11.62 21.48
N PRO A 13 3.55 -12.60 20.56
CA PRO A 13 4.71 -12.64 19.68
C PRO A 13 4.74 -11.51 18.65
N ARG A 14 3.66 -10.74 18.51
CA ARG A 14 3.63 -9.53 17.66
C ARG A 14 4.42 -8.39 18.26
N VAL A 15 4.63 -8.38 19.59
CA VAL A 15 5.50 -7.42 20.27
C VAL A 15 6.95 -7.86 20.08
N LYS A 16 7.60 -7.30 19.05
CA LYS A 16 9.01 -7.61 18.74
C LYS A 16 9.93 -7.05 19.83
N PRO A 17 11.10 -7.65 20.10
CA PRO A 17 12.09 -7.05 20.98
C PRO A 17 12.44 -5.62 20.54
N ALA A 18 12.58 -4.70 21.50
CA ALA A 18 13.04 -3.34 21.19
C ALA A 18 14.51 -3.37 20.74
N ALA A 19 14.89 -2.52 19.80
CA ALA A 19 16.25 -2.42 19.30
C ALA A 19 16.60 -0.99 18.87
N GLY A 20 17.89 -0.67 18.85
CA GLY A 20 18.42 0.64 18.45
C GLY A 20 17.70 1.80 19.15
N VAL A 21 17.17 2.75 18.38
CA VAL A 21 16.45 3.92 18.90
C VAL A 21 15.23 3.57 19.76
N GLY A 22 14.68 2.37 19.62
CA GLY A 22 13.54 1.90 20.42
C GLY A 22 13.87 1.51 21.85
N LEU A 23 15.15 1.27 22.18
CA LEU A 23 15.57 0.90 23.55
C LEU A 23 15.40 2.07 24.52
N ASN A 24 15.69 3.29 24.05
CA ASN A 24 15.64 4.52 24.83
C ASN A 24 14.89 5.62 24.06
N ARG A 25 13.74 5.27 23.45
CA ARG A 25 12.95 6.21 22.65
C ARG A 25 12.52 7.40 23.53
N PRO A 26 12.85 8.66 23.17
CA PRO A 26 12.37 9.82 23.90
C PRO A 26 10.85 9.99 23.77
N ASP A 27 10.19 10.30 24.88
CA ASP A 27 8.75 10.60 24.90
C ASP A 27 8.45 11.88 24.10
N GLU A 28 9.24 12.92 24.29
CA GLU A 28 9.12 14.19 23.57
C GLU A 28 9.77 14.14 22.18
N LEU A 29 9.38 15.06 21.30
CA LEU A 29 9.94 15.20 19.96
C LEU A 29 11.38 15.78 20.06
N PRO A 30 12.44 15.04 19.67
CA PRO A 30 13.82 15.51 19.78
C PRO A 30 14.10 16.65 18.80
N ASP A 31 15.20 17.37 19.05
CA ASP A 31 15.66 18.47 18.20
C ASP A 31 16.08 18.02 16.80
N GLU A 32 16.63 16.80 16.70
CA GLU A 32 17.12 16.21 15.45
C GLU A 32 16.53 14.81 15.23
N VAL A 33 16.13 14.53 13.99
CA VAL A 33 15.57 13.24 13.57
C VAL A 33 16.09 12.85 12.19
N ASP A 34 16.19 11.57 11.89
CA ASP A 34 16.56 11.15 10.53
C ASP A 34 15.39 11.34 9.56
N VAL A 35 14.17 10.96 9.98
CA VAL A 35 12.95 11.15 9.17
C VAL A 35 11.85 11.80 10.01
N LEU A 36 11.33 12.92 9.52
CA LEU A 36 10.11 13.54 10.04
C LEU A 36 8.95 13.33 9.05
N ILE A 37 7.92 12.59 9.47
CA ILE A 37 6.68 12.41 8.72
C ILE A 37 5.65 13.41 9.22
N VAL A 38 5.03 14.17 8.33
CA VAL A 38 4.02 15.18 8.68
C VAL A 38 2.63 14.66 8.31
N GLY A 39 1.83 14.30 9.31
CA GLY A 39 0.44 13.86 9.14
C GLY A 39 0.23 12.37 9.37
N THR A 40 -0.78 12.03 10.18
CA THR A 40 -1.17 10.63 10.51
C THR A 40 -2.29 10.11 9.60
N GLY A 41 -2.30 10.55 8.35
CA GLY A 41 -3.15 9.95 7.32
C GLY A 41 -2.67 8.55 6.90
N PRO A 42 -3.38 7.87 5.99
CA PRO A 42 -3.03 6.50 5.58
C PRO A 42 -1.61 6.36 5.01
N ALA A 43 -1.17 7.31 4.18
CA ALA A 43 0.18 7.33 3.62
C ALA A 43 1.25 7.45 4.71
N GLY A 44 1.08 8.44 5.62
CA GLY A 44 2.02 8.71 6.70
C GLY A 44 2.09 7.58 7.72
N MET A 45 0.94 7.02 8.13
CA MET A 45 0.89 5.90 9.08
C MET A 45 1.51 4.62 8.52
N LEU A 46 1.29 4.32 7.23
CA LEU A 46 1.94 3.17 6.60
C LEU A 46 3.45 3.39 6.49
N ALA A 47 3.88 4.58 6.04
CA ALA A 47 5.31 4.91 5.95
C ALA A 47 5.99 4.80 7.32
N ALA A 48 5.34 5.31 8.39
CA ALA A 48 5.81 5.19 9.76
C ALA A 48 5.88 3.72 10.21
N ALA A 49 4.85 2.92 9.92
CA ALA A 49 4.85 1.50 10.24
C ALA A 49 5.99 0.75 9.53
N GLN A 50 6.26 1.02 8.25
CA GLN A 50 7.37 0.41 7.54
C GLN A 50 8.73 0.86 8.09
N LEU A 51 8.91 2.17 8.33
CA LEU A 51 10.14 2.72 8.90
C LEU A 51 10.40 2.25 10.33
N SER A 52 9.35 1.86 11.05
CA SER A 52 9.46 1.32 12.40
C SER A 52 10.22 -0.02 12.48
N MET A 53 10.46 -0.68 11.34
CA MET A 53 11.27 -1.90 11.26
C MET A 53 12.78 -1.64 11.13
N PHE A 54 13.21 -0.38 11.02
CA PHE A 54 14.61 0.01 10.92
C PHE A 54 15.08 0.69 12.22
N PRO A 55 15.69 -0.06 13.16
CA PRO A 55 16.01 0.46 14.50
C PRO A 55 17.20 1.41 14.55
N ASN A 56 17.97 1.54 13.47
CA ASN A 56 19.26 2.23 13.48
C ASN A 56 19.17 3.75 13.24
N PHE A 57 17.97 4.29 13.02
CA PHE A 57 17.76 5.71 12.80
C PHE A 57 16.42 6.18 13.38
N THR A 58 16.32 7.46 13.69
CA THR A 58 15.17 8.07 14.37
C THR A 58 14.12 8.51 13.37
N THR A 59 12.96 7.84 13.39
CA THR A 59 11.75 8.30 12.69
C THR A 59 10.73 8.86 13.69
N ARG A 60 10.16 10.02 13.37
CA ARG A 60 9.04 10.64 14.10
C ARG A 60 7.91 10.95 13.12
N ILE A 61 6.67 10.84 13.59
CA ILE A 61 5.48 11.21 12.83
C ILE A 61 4.64 12.17 13.66
N ILE A 62 4.39 13.36 13.12
CA ILE A 62 3.65 14.43 13.82
C ILE A 62 2.23 14.56 13.29
N GLU A 63 1.33 15.04 14.15
CA GLU A 63 -0.07 15.29 13.81
C GLU A 63 -0.61 16.52 14.55
N ARG A 64 -1.35 17.38 13.86
CA ARG A 64 -1.95 18.60 14.44
C ARG A 64 -3.12 18.31 15.35
N ARG A 65 -3.85 17.22 15.14
CA ARG A 65 -4.90 16.80 16.07
C ARG A 65 -4.28 16.49 17.44
N PRO A 66 -4.99 16.76 18.55
CA PRO A 66 -4.52 16.43 19.89
C PRO A 66 -4.49 14.92 20.18
N GLY A 67 -4.96 14.08 19.27
CA GLY A 67 -5.00 12.64 19.43
C GLY A 67 -5.45 11.89 18.17
N ARG A 68 -5.69 10.60 18.37
CA ARG A 68 -6.18 9.65 17.35
C ARG A 68 -7.41 10.17 16.61
N LEU A 69 -7.47 9.94 15.30
CA LEU A 69 -8.67 10.16 14.49
C LEU A 69 -9.82 9.26 14.96
N ALA A 70 -10.95 9.84 15.37
CA ALA A 70 -12.10 9.07 15.83
C ALA A 70 -12.89 8.43 14.67
N ILE A 71 -13.25 9.23 13.67
CA ILE A 71 -14.05 8.83 12.51
C ILE A 71 -13.33 9.24 11.23
N GLY A 72 -13.08 8.27 10.36
CA GLY A 72 -12.41 8.45 9.09
C GLY A 72 -13.34 8.93 7.96
N GLN A 73 -12.71 9.37 6.88
CA GLN A 73 -13.40 9.86 5.68
C GLN A 73 -13.42 8.80 4.58
N ALA A 74 -12.41 7.92 4.53
CA ALA A 74 -12.36 6.78 3.64
C ALA A 74 -12.83 5.49 4.34
N ASP A 75 -13.34 4.55 3.56
CA ASP A 75 -13.82 3.25 4.05
C ASP A 75 -13.53 2.08 3.10
N GLY A 76 -13.47 2.33 1.79
CA GLY A 76 -13.12 1.31 0.79
C GLY A 76 -11.67 0.84 0.86
N ILE A 77 -11.48 -0.47 1.01
CA ILE A 77 -10.19 -1.17 1.02
C ILE A 77 -10.15 -2.17 -0.14
N GLN A 78 -9.29 -1.88 -1.11
CA GLN A 78 -9.10 -2.72 -2.29
C GLN A 78 -8.24 -3.95 -1.96
N ALA A 79 -8.40 -5.01 -2.73
CA ALA A 79 -7.72 -6.29 -2.48
C ALA A 79 -6.18 -6.14 -2.39
N ARG A 80 -5.57 -5.30 -3.25
CA ARG A 80 -4.14 -4.96 -3.12
C ARG A 80 -3.80 -4.41 -1.73
N SER A 81 -4.60 -3.50 -1.18
CA SER A 81 -4.35 -2.96 0.16
C SER A 81 -4.40 -4.05 1.23
N VAL A 82 -5.27 -5.06 1.06
CA VAL A 82 -5.31 -6.22 1.96
C VAL A 82 -4.05 -7.09 1.83
N GLU A 83 -3.50 -7.28 0.61
CA GLU A 83 -2.18 -7.90 0.43
C GLU A 83 -1.08 -7.13 1.19
N THR A 84 -1.18 -5.81 1.23
CA THR A 84 -0.27 -4.98 2.02
C THR A 84 -0.50 -5.20 3.51
N PHE A 85 -1.75 -5.25 3.98
CA PHE A 85 -2.07 -5.57 5.38
C PHE A 85 -1.58 -6.95 5.81
N GLN A 86 -1.52 -7.90 4.88
CA GLN A 86 -0.91 -9.21 5.10
C GLN A 86 0.60 -9.09 5.35
N ALA A 87 1.30 -8.23 4.60
CA ALA A 87 2.72 -7.95 4.82
C ALA A 87 2.98 -7.38 6.24
N PHE A 88 2.04 -6.58 6.75
CA PHE A 88 2.07 -6.05 8.12
C PHE A 88 1.46 -7.00 9.17
N GLY A 89 0.95 -8.16 8.77
CA GLY A 89 0.50 -9.23 9.67
C GLY A 89 -0.83 -8.97 10.37
N PHE A 90 -1.71 -8.14 9.81
CA PHE A 90 -3.03 -7.88 10.40
C PHE A 90 -4.23 -8.08 9.45
N ALA A 91 -4.01 -8.57 8.22
CA ALA A 91 -5.08 -8.82 7.25
C ALA A 91 -6.24 -9.64 7.83
N GLU A 92 -5.96 -10.76 8.50
CA GLU A 92 -7.01 -11.61 9.09
C GLU A 92 -7.89 -10.87 10.10
N ARG A 93 -7.29 -10.02 10.95
CA ARG A 93 -8.01 -9.26 11.98
C ARG A 93 -8.93 -8.21 11.36
N ILE A 94 -8.45 -7.50 10.34
CA ILE A 94 -9.27 -6.48 9.68
C ILE A 94 -10.34 -7.09 8.76
N ILE A 95 -10.08 -8.26 8.14
CA ILE A 95 -11.10 -9.02 7.40
C ILE A 95 -12.25 -9.44 8.33
N ALA A 96 -11.92 -9.87 9.56
CA ALA A 96 -12.94 -10.26 10.54
C ALA A 96 -13.77 -9.08 11.06
N GLU A 97 -13.23 -7.85 11.00
CA GLU A 97 -13.89 -6.63 11.46
C GLU A 97 -14.73 -5.96 10.35
N ALA A 98 -14.24 -6.00 9.11
CA ALA A 98 -14.78 -5.27 7.98
C ALA A 98 -16.06 -5.90 7.38
N TYR A 99 -16.81 -5.09 6.62
CA TYR A 99 -17.79 -5.61 5.69
C TYR A 99 -17.11 -6.08 4.40
N ARG A 100 -17.41 -7.29 3.93
CA ARG A 100 -16.89 -7.81 2.66
C ARG A 100 -17.88 -7.53 1.54
N ILE A 101 -17.39 -6.90 0.46
CA ILE A 101 -18.14 -6.81 -0.79
C ILE A 101 -17.94 -8.12 -1.56
N THR A 102 -19.05 -8.73 -1.95
CA THR A 102 -19.06 -9.92 -2.83
C THR A 102 -19.81 -9.66 -4.14
N GLU A 103 -20.75 -8.72 -4.12
CA GLU A 103 -21.60 -8.39 -5.26
C GLU A 103 -21.91 -6.89 -5.25
N MET A 104 -22.23 -6.37 -6.43
CA MET A 104 -22.79 -5.04 -6.64
C MET A 104 -24.14 -5.16 -7.36
N ALA A 105 -25.17 -4.51 -6.82
CA ALA A 105 -26.48 -4.43 -7.45
C ALA A 105 -26.65 -3.10 -8.20
N PHE A 106 -27.32 -3.15 -9.34
CA PHE A 106 -27.64 -1.98 -10.16
C PHE A 106 -29.15 -1.78 -10.14
N TRP A 107 -29.56 -0.55 -9.85
CA TRP A 107 -30.96 -0.13 -9.79
C TRP A 107 -31.18 1.01 -10.78
N LYS A 108 -32.25 0.92 -11.56
CA LYS A 108 -32.62 1.87 -12.62
C LYS A 108 -34.11 2.24 -12.49
N PRO A 109 -34.58 3.33 -13.11
CA PRO A 109 -36.00 3.64 -13.17
C PRO A 109 -36.79 2.47 -13.79
N ASP A 110 -37.95 2.16 -13.22
CA ASP A 110 -38.84 1.11 -13.73
C ASP A 110 -39.44 1.55 -15.07
N PRO A 111 -39.20 0.83 -16.19
CA PRO A 111 -39.78 1.18 -17.49
C PRO A 111 -41.31 1.29 -17.50
N ALA A 112 -42.00 0.64 -16.55
CA ALA A 112 -43.45 0.75 -16.40
C ALA A 112 -43.91 1.98 -15.60
N ASN A 113 -43.06 2.51 -14.71
CA ASN A 113 -43.30 3.71 -13.92
C ASN A 113 -41.97 4.34 -13.47
N HIS A 114 -41.44 5.30 -14.23
CA HIS A 114 -40.11 5.87 -13.99
C HIS A 114 -39.92 6.56 -12.62
N VAL A 115 -41.02 6.83 -11.89
CA VAL A 115 -40.96 7.34 -10.50
C VAL A 115 -40.49 6.26 -9.51
N ASN A 116 -40.59 4.98 -9.89
CA ASN A 116 -40.12 3.85 -9.11
C ASN A 116 -38.75 3.39 -9.62
N ILE A 117 -37.95 2.78 -8.73
CA ILE A 117 -36.73 2.05 -9.11
C ILE A 117 -36.93 0.53 -9.01
N ILE A 118 -36.29 -0.21 -9.92
CA ILE A 118 -36.18 -1.67 -9.89
C ILE A 118 -34.73 -2.13 -10.03
N ARG A 119 -34.41 -3.31 -9.47
CA ARG A 119 -33.11 -3.94 -9.66
C ARG A 119 -33.00 -4.41 -11.11
N SER A 120 -32.05 -3.85 -11.86
CA SER A 120 -31.80 -4.20 -13.26
C SER A 120 -30.75 -5.29 -13.41
N ALA A 121 -29.73 -5.30 -12.54
CA ALA A 121 -28.63 -6.26 -12.63
C ALA A 121 -27.97 -6.51 -11.27
N ARG A 122 -27.14 -7.57 -11.24
CA ARG A 122 -26.24 -7.92 -10.15
C ARG A 122 -24.97 -8.51 -10.75
N ALA A 123 -23.82 -7.99 -10.32
CA ALA A 123 -22.51 -8.46 -10.75
C ALA A 123 -21.71 -8.94 -9.53
N VAL A 124 -20.92 -10.00 -9.72
CA VAL A 124 -19.94 -10.46 -8.73
C VAL A 124 -18.78 -9.46 -8.71
N ASP A 125 -18.28 -9.12 -7.52
CA ASP A 125 -17.26 -8.07 -7.37
C ASP A 125 -15.88 -8.49 -7.91
N ASP A 126 -15.49 -9.76 -7.72
CA ASP A 126 -14.26 -10.35 -8.26
C ASP A 126 -14.57 -11.72 -8.88
N GLU A 127 -15.21 -11.72 -10.05
CA GLU A 127 -15.54 -12.94 -10.79
C GLU A 127 -14.28 -13.68 -11.28
N MET A 128 -13.20 -12.94 -11.53
CA MET A 128 -11.98 -13.45 -12.18
C MET A 128 -10.92 -13.95 -11.18
N GLY A 129 -11.17 -13.86 -9.87
CA GLY A 129 -10.19 -14.25 -8.84
C GLY A 129 -8.88 -13.47 -8.98
N ILE A 130 -8.99 -12.15 -9.10
CA ILE A 130 -7.85 -11.26 -9.35
C ILE A 130 -6.89 -11.29 -8.17
N SER A 131 -7.41 -11.41 -6.94
CA SER A 131 -6.64 -11.55 -5.70
C SER A 131 -7.20 -12.65 -4.82
N GLU A 132 -6.34 -13.24 -3.98
CA GLU A 132 -6.76 -14.13 -2.91
C GLU A 132 -7.44 -13.41 -1.74
N PHE A 133 -7.38 -12.07 -1.71
CA PHE A 133 -7.97 -11.27 -0.65
C PHE A 133 -9.29 -10.61 -1.08
N PRO A 134 -10.23 -10.45 -0.13
CA PRO A 134 -11.52 -9.80 -0.39
C PRO A 134 -11.39 -8.28 -0.54
N HIS A 135 -12.37 -7.69 -1.24
CA HIS A 135 -12.67 -6.26 -1.18
C HIS A 135 -13.43 -5.95 0.11
N LEU A 136 -12.91 -5.02 0.92
CA LEU A 136 -13.44 -4.72 2.25
C LEU A 136 -13.93 -3.28 2.36
N ILE A 137 -14.86 -3.05 3.28
CA ILE A 137 -15.30 -1.74 3.74
C ILE A 137 -15.14 -1.67 5.25
N VAL A 138 -14.38 -0.69 5.74
CA VAL A 138 -14.15 -0.47 7.17
C VAL A 138 -13.72 0.97 7.44
N ASN A 139 -14.11 1.56 8.56
CA ASN A 139 -13.66 2.89 8.97
C ASN A 139 -12.13 3.04 8.88
N GLN A 140 -11.66 4.02 8.10
CA GLN A 140 -10.24 4.37 7.97
C GLN A 140 -9.51 4.45 9.32
N ALA A 141 -10.14 4.98 10.37
CA ALA A 141 -9.50 5.08 11.68
C ALA A 141 -9.01 3.72 12.23
N ARG A 142 -9.69 2.63 11.87
CA ARG A 142 -9.31 1.27 12.26
C ARG A 142 -8.10 0.77 11.50
N VAL A 143 -8.00 1.07 10.21
CA VAL A 143 -6.77 0.80 9.43
C VAL A 143 -5.57 1.52 10.06
N LEU A 144 -5.74 2.79 10.44
CA LEU A 144 -4.67 3.57 11.09
C LEU A 144 -4.27 2.96 12.45
N ASP A 145 -5.23 2.43 13.21
CA ASP A 145 -4.94 1.75 14.47
C ASP A 145 -4.08 0.50 14.29
N TYR A 146 -4.36 -0.31 13.28
CA TYR A 146 -3.55 -1.50 13.00
C TYR A 146 -2.11 -1.13 12.62
N PHE A 147 -1.92 -0.06 11.83
CA PHE A 147 -0.58 0.47 11.56
C PHE A 147 0.09 1.06 12.80
N ALA A 148 -0.65 1.79 13.65
CA ALA A 148 -0.14 2.31 14.91
C ALA A 148 0.27 1.19 15.88
N GLU A 149 -0.53 0.12 15.97
CA GLU A 149 -0.22 -1.07 16.75
C GLU A 149 1.04 -1.75 16.23
N PHE A 150 1.15 -1.95 14.91
CA PHE A 150 2.34 -2.52 14.30
C PHE A 150 3.59 -1.71 14.62
N ALA A 151 3.53 -0.37 14.45
CA ALA A 151 4.64 0.53 14.73
C ALA A 151 5.02 0.57 16.22
N ALA A 152 4.03 0.54 17.12
CA ALA A 152 4.26 0.52 18.56
C ALA A 152 4.88 -0.81 19.03
N ASN A 153 4.56 -1.91 18.34
CA ASN A 153 5.05 -3.25 18.64
C ASN A 153 6.36 -3.59 17.89
N SER A 154 6.81 -2.73 16.99
CA SER A 154 8.05 -2.90 16.22
C SER A 154 9.30 -2.61 17.07
N PRO A 155 10.50 -2.95 16.60
CA PRO A 155 11.74 -2.71 17.34
C PRO A 155 11.97 -1.24 17.76
N THR A 156 11.49 -0.25 16.98
CA THR A 156 11.66 1.18 17.29
C THR A 156 10.65 1.73 18.29
N ARG A 157 9.58 0.98 18.61
CA ARG A 157 8.45 1.45 19.46
C ARG A 157 7.83 2.75 18.96
N LEU A 158 7.77 2.95 17.64
CA LEU A 158 7.32 4.20 17.03
C LEU A 158 5.85 4.47 17.37
N LYS A 159 5.57 5.69 17.82
CA LYS A 159 4.22 6.21 18.07
C LYS A 159 4.09 7.63 17.52
N PRO A 160 2.88 8.07 17.13
CA PRO A 160 2.66 9.44 16.70
C PRO A 160 2.80 10.48 17.79
N ASP A 161 3.30 11.65 17.39
CA ASP A 161 3.43 12.87 18.17
C ASP A 161 2.28 13.81 17.83
N TYR A 162 1.25 13.80 18.67
CA TYR A 162 0.06 14.63 18.49
C TYR A 162 0.26 16.05 19.00
N GLY A 163 -0.59 16.98 18.53
CA GLY A 163 -0.54 18.39 18.92
C GLY A 163 0.56 19.21 18.23
N TYR A 164 1.04 18.78 17.06
CA TYR A 164 2.07 19.48 16.28
C TYR A 164 1.58 19.77 14.86
N GLU A 165 1.46 21.03 14.51
CA GLU A 165 1.15 21.46 13.15
C GLU A 165 2.40 21.97 12.44
N PHE A 166 2.67 21.45 11.24
CA PHE A 166 3.70 22.00 10.36
C PHE A 166 3.36 23.43 9.93
N GLN A 167 4.34 24.34 9.96
CA GLN A 167 4.21 25.72 9.47
C GLN A 167 5.05 25.95 8.22
N SER A 168 6.35 25.65 8.28
CA SER A 168 7.29 25.88 7.19
C SER A 168 8.50 24.95 7.28
N LEU A 169 9.28 24.91 6.21
CA LEU A 169 10.61 24.30 6.22
C LEU A 169 11.58 25.11 5.35
N SER A 170 12.87 24.91 5.60
CA SER A 170 13.97 25.31 4.72
C SER A 170 14.95 24.16 4.57
N VAL A 171 15.62 24.08 3.41
CA VAL A 171 16.62 23.05 3.12
C VAL A 171 17.96 23.74 2.90
N ALA A 172 18.93 23.46 3.77
CA ALA A 172 20.30 23.91 3.62
C ALA A 172 21.05 23.11 2.54
N SER A 173 22.07 23.72 1.93
CA SER A 173 22.92 23.05 0.93
C SER A 173 23.88 22.01 1.53
N GLU A 174 24.18 22.13 2.82
CA GLU A 174 25.14 21.31 3.54
C GLU A 174 24.66 20.99 4.97
N GLY A 175 25.30 20.00 5.59
CA GLY A 175 25.04 19.57 6.96
C GLY A 175 24.36 18.20 7.04
N GLU A 176 24.49 17.54 8.19
CA GLU A 176 23.93 16.20 8.40
C GLU A 176 22.40 16.21 8.43
N TYR A 177 21.79 17.20 9.10
CA TYR A 177 20.35 17.45 9.16
C TYR A 177 20.02 18.77 8.43
N PRO A 178 19.98 18.76 7.08
CA PRO A 178 19.86 19.99 6.29
C PRO A 178 18.44 20.57 6.28
N VAL A 179 17.41 19.78 6.62
CA VAL A 179 16.02 20.27 6.61
C VAL A 179 15.66 20.84 7.97
N THR A 180 15.40 22.15 8.06
CA THR A 180 14.90 22.79 9.28
C THR A 180 13.39 22.95 9.16
N VAL A 181 12.63 22.41 10.10
CA VAL A 181 11.16 22.41 10.12
C VAL A 181 10.66 23.23 11.29
N THR A 182 9.78 24.18 11.01
CA THR A 182 9.07 24.95 12.04
C THR A 182 7.67 24.37 12.24
N LEU A 183 7.38 24.03 13.49
CA LEU A 183 6.13 23.47 13.96
C LEU A 183 5.44 24.45 14.92
N LEU A 184 4.12 24.31 15.06
CA LEU A 184 3.32 24.99 16.06
C LEU A 184 2.68 23.95 16.97
N HIS A 185 2.78 24.14 18.27
CA HIS A 185 2.01 23.38 19.23
C HIS A 185 0.52 23.75 19.13
N THR A 186 -0.33 22.77 18.86
CA THR A 186 -1.80 22.95 18.73
C THR A 186 -2.58 22.41 19.92
N ALA A 187 -1.89 21.83 20.90
CA ALA A 187 -2.49 21.29 22.11
C ALA A 187 -1.47 21.19 23.24
N GLY A 188 -1.96 21.04 24.47
CA GLY A 188 -1.14 20.85 25.65
C GLY A 188 -0.60 22.16 26.25
N PRO A 189 0.34 22.09 27.21
CA PRO A 189 0.80 23.25 27.96
C PRO A 189 1.55 24.29 27.11
N ASN A 190 2.06 23.88 25.95
CA ASN A 190 2.82 24.73 25.04
C ASN A 190 1.98 25.22 23.85
N GLU A 191 0.65 25.07 23.87
CA GLU A 191 -0.23 25.50 22.77
C GLU A 191 0.06 26.94 22.35
N GLY A 192 0.18 27.15 21.04
CA GLY A 192 0.53 28.44 20.43
C GLY A 192 2.04 28.74 20.36
N GLN A 193 2.89 27.92 20.97
CA GLN A 193 4.35 28.10 20.91
C GLN A 193 4.96 27.41 19.69
N GLU A 194 6.00 28.03 19.12
CA GLU A 194 6.78 27.44 18.02
C GLU A 194 7.77 26.39 18.52
N ARG A 195 8.00 25.37 17.70
CA ARG A 195 8.97 24.30 17.92
C ARG A 195 9.76 24.07 16.63
N VAL A 196 11.09 24.10 16.71
CA VAL A 196 11.97 23.83 15.57
C VAL A 196 12.55 22.42 15.65
N VAL A 197 12.52 21.66 14.56
CA VAL A 197 13.13 20.32 14.46
C VAL A 197 13.99 20.27 13.21
N ARG A 198 15.16 19.63 13.28
CA ARG A 198 16.03 19.38 12.12
C ARG A 198 15.91 17.93 11.67
N ALA A 199 15.88 17.71 10.36
CA ALA A 199 15.71 16.40 9.77
C ALA A 199 16.70 16.11 8.63
N LYS A 200 17.06 14.84 8.43
CA LYS A 200 17.75 14.40 7.19
C LYS A 200 16.77 14.37 6.03
N TYR A 201 15.55 13.88 6.29
CA TYR A 201 14.46 13.80 5.32
C TYR A 201 13.11 14.17 5.94
N VAL A 202 12.23 14.79 5.14
CA VAL A 202 10.84 15.08 5.52
C VAL A 202 9.88 14.40 4.54
N VAL A 203 8.81 13.78 5.05
CA VAL A 203 7.74 13.20 4.24
C VAL A 203 6.41 13.86 4.59
N GLY A 204 5.91 14.71 3.71
CA GLY A 204 4.61 15.37 3.81
C GLY A 204 3.46 14.44 3.45
N ALA A 205 2.75 13.95 4.47
CA ALA A 205 1.52 13.15 4.37
C ALA A 205 0.31 13.93 4.92
N ASP A 206 0.34 15.26 4.80
CA ASP A 206 -0.54 16.24 5.45
C ASP A 206 -1.80 16.61 4.63
N GLY A 207 -2.08 15.82 3.59
CA GLY A 207 -3.36 15.78 2.88
C GLY A 207 -3.53 16.82 1.77
N ALA A 208 -4.75 16.95 1.25
CA ALA A 208 -5.06 17.78 0.08
C ALA A 208 -4.61 19.25 0.22
N ARG A 209 -4.62 19.80 1.44
CA ARG A 209 -4.15 21.17 1.76
C ARG A 209 -2.72 21.19 2.32
N SER A 210 -1.88 20.28 1.83
CA SER A 210 -0.51 20.11 2.29
C SER A 210 0.27 21.43 2.31
N LYS A 211 0.76 21.80 3.49
CA LYS A 211 1.69 22.91 3.70
C LYS A 211 3.11 22.49 3.31
N VAL A 212 3.45 21.20 3.45
CA VAL A 212 4.75 20.67 2.99
C VAL A 212 4.88 20.82 1.47
N ARG A 213 3.85 20.46 0.71
CA ARG A 213 3.78 20.66 -0.75
C ARG A 213 4.03 22.14 -1.11
N ALA A 214 3.34 23.05 -0.43
CA ALA A 214 3.49 24.47 -0.68
C ALA A 214 4.91 24.97 -0.35
N ALA A 215 5.51 24.49 0.74
CA ALA A 215 6.84 24.88 1.17
C ALA A 215 7.95 24.47 0.19
N ILE A 216 7.78 23.35 -0.52
CA ILE A 216 8.71 22.91 -1.58
C ILE A 216 8.36 23.44 -2.96
N GLY A 217 7.38 24.35 -3.09
CA GLY A 217 6.98 24.98 -4.34
C GLY A 217 6.31 24.04 -5.34
N CYS A 218 5.72 22.94 -4.88
CA CYS A 218 4.90 22.07 -5.73
C CYS A 218 3.48 22.63 -5.83
N THR A 219 2.84 22.48 -6.99
CA THR A 219 1.48 22.99 -7.21
C THR A 219 0.55 21.88 -7.68
N LEU A 220 -0.68 21.88 -7.17
CA LEU A 220 -1.72 20.96 -7.64
C LEU A 220 -2.36 21.56 -8.91
N ALA A 221 -2.17 20.89 -10.03
CA ALA A 221 -2.83 21.22 -11.29
C ALA A 221 -3.92 20.19 -11.60
N GLY A 222 -5.03 20.64 -12.18
CA GLY A 222 -6.10 19.77 -12.66
C GLY A 222 -7.47 20.41 -12.55
N ASP A 223 -8.46 19.69 -13.05
CA ASP A 223 -9.82 20.19 -13.25
C ASP A 223 -10.64 20.04 -11.96
N GLN A 224 -11.47 21.04 -11.66
CA GLN A 224 -12.58 20.86 -10.74
C GLN A 224 -13.75 20.35 -11.55
N ALA A 225 -14.33 19.22 -11.15
CA ALA A 225 -15.60 18.80 -11.69
C ALA A 225 -16.70 19.59 -10.96
N ASN A 226 -17.57 20.25 -11.72
CA ASN A 226 -18.68 21.05 -11.21
C ASN A 226 -19.84 20.16 -10.74
N HIS A 227 -19.58 19.16 -9.89
CA HIS A 227 -20.58 18.20 -9.41
C HIS A 227 -20.35 17.89 -7.92
N ALA A 228 -21.42 17.93 -7.12
CA ALA A 228 -21.35 17.72 -5.68
C ALA A 228 -22.13 16.47 -5.21
N TRP A 229 -21.63 15.87 -4.15
CA TRP A 229 -22.21 14.68 -3.52
C TRP A 229 -22.34 14.90 -2.02
N GLY A 230 -23.55 14.74 -1.50
CA GLY A 230 -23.80 14.61 -0.07
C GLY A 230 -23.37 13.21 0.36
N VAL A 231 -22.61 13.11 1.44
CA VAL A 231 -22.19 11.81 1.98
C VAL A 231 -22.62 11.72 3.43
N MET A 232 -23.24 10.60 3.78
CA MET A 232 -23.71 10.35 5.13
C MET A 232 -23.48 8.90 5.53
N ASP A 233 -22.91 8.71 6.74
CA ASP A 233 -22.81 7.44 7.45
C ASP A 233 -23.97 7.34 8.42
N THR A 234 -24.93 6.45 8.13
CA THR A 234 -26.22 6.47 8.82
C THR A 234 -26.65 5.09 9.34
N LEU A 235 -27.43 5.14 10.43
CA LEU A 235 -28.24 4.05 10.93
C LEU A 235 -29.69 4.40 10.62
N ALA A 236 -30.37 3.58 9.84
CA ALA A 236 -31.75 3.82 9.42
C ALA A 236 -32.57 2.54 9.41
N VAL A 237 -33.89 2.71 9.44
CA VAL A 237 -34.86 1.66 9.12
C VAL A 237 -35.33 1.89 7.70
N THR A 238 -35.30 0.85 6.87
CA THR A 238 -35.68 0.92 5.46
C THR A 238 -36.25 -0.41 4.99
N ASP A 239 -37.14 -0.37 4.00
CA ASP A 239 -37.63 -1.53 3.26
C ASP A 239 -36.90 -1.74 1.92
N PHE A 240 -35.88 -0.93 1.62
CA PHE A 240 -35.03 -1.15 0.44
C PHE A 240 -34.29 -2.49 0.57
N PRO A 241 -34.55 -3.46 -0.34
CA PRO A 241 -34.15 -4.85 -0.11
C PRO A 241 -32.63 -5.08 -0.21
N ASP A 242 -31.90 -4.18 -0.88
CA ASP A 242 -30.45 -4.29 -1.08
C ASP A 242 -29.65 -3.34 -0.18
N ILE A 243 -30.21 -2.84 0.93
CA ILE A 243 -29.48 -1.90 1.82
C ILE A 243 -28.12 -2.45 2.33
N ARG A 244 -27.99 -3.79 2.37
CA ARG A 244 -26.78 -4.51 2.76
C ARG A 244 -25.92 -5.00 1.59
N THR A 245 -26.21 -4.58 0.36
CA THR A 245 -25.40 -4.84 -0.84
C THR A 245 -24.84 -3.52 -1.35
N LYS A 246 -23.64 -3.52 -1.95
CA LYS A 246 -23.15 -2.32 -2.65
C LYS A 246 -24.09 -2.02 -3.81
N CYS A 247 -24.57 -0.79 -3.97
CA CYS A 247 -25.48 -0.45 -5.06
C CYS A 247 -25.08 0.82 -5.80
N ALA A 248 -25.18 0.79 -7.13
CA ALA A 248 -25.39 1.99 -7.93
C ALA A 248 -26.90 2.10 -8.19
N ILE A 249 -27.50 3.20 -7.73
CA ILE A 249 -28.94 3.46 -7.81
C ILE A 249 -29.13 4.68 -8.68
N GLN A 250 -29.80 4.52 -9.81
CA GLN A 250 -30.23 5.59 -10.70
C GLN A 250 -31.75 5.73 -10.57
N GLY A 251 -32.20 6.87 -10.08
CA GLY A 251 -33.60 7.28 -10.09
C GLY A 251 -33.81 8.48 -11.00
N GLU A 252 -35.06 8.81 -11.30
CA GLU A 252 -35.41 9.98 -12.14
C GLU A 252 -34.85 11.29 -11.56
N LYS A 253 -34.79 11.39 -10.23
CA LYS A 253 -34.41 12.61 -9.50
C LYS A 253 -32.93 12.70 -9.15
N GLY A 254 -32.10 11.72 -9.52
CA GLY A 254 -30.68 11.68 -9.20
C GLY A 254 -30.18 10.27 -8.91
N SER A 255 -28.97 10.16 -8.40
CA SER A 255 -28.32 8.88 -8.15
C SER A 255 -27.81 8.72 -6.72
N ILE A 256 -27.72 7.47 -6.27
CA ILE A 256 -27.09 7.08 -5.00
C ILE A 256 -26.04 6.01 -5.27
N LEU A 257 -24.83 6.20 -4.73
CA LEU A 257 -23.90 5.09 -4.49
C LEU A 257 -24.01 4.67 -3.03
N LEU A 258 -24.54 3.47 -2.81
CA LEU A 258 -24.74 2.86 -1.50
C LEU A 258 -23.57 1.93 -1.18
N ILE A 259 -22.95 2.14 -0.02
CA ILE A 259 -21.83 1.34 0.49
C ILE A 259 -22.20 0.80 1.88
N PRO A 260 -22.51 -0.49 2.02
CA PRO A 260 -22.70 -1.10 3.33
C PRO A 260 -21.40 -1.03 4.15
N ARG A 261 -21.51 -0.64 5.42
CA ARG A 261 -20.37 -0.51 6.33
C ARG A 261 -20.26 -1.70 7.29
N GLU A 262 -19.16 -1.74 8.01
CA GLU A 262 -18.84 -2.70 9.06
C GLU A 262 -19.89 -2.75 10.19
N GLY A 263 -19.92 -3.84 10.95
CA GLY A 263 -20.83 -4.00 12.10
C GLY A 263 -22.28 -4.34 11.75
N GLY A 264 -22.61 -4.51 10.47
CA GLY A 264 -23.90 -5.06 10.02
C GLY A 264 -25.09 -4.09 9.98
N HIS A 265 -24.96 -2.88 10.56
CA HIS A 265 -26.04 -1.91 10.64
C HIS A 265 -25.75 -0.59 9.94
N LEU A 266 -24.51 -0.11 10.02
CA LEU A 266 -24.10 1.15 9.41
C LEU A 266 -24.03 0.98 7.88
N PHE A 267 -24.42 2.01 7.14
CA PHE A 267 -24.16 2.12 5.71
C PHE A 267 -23.88 3.58 5.35
N ARG A 268 -23.16 3.76 4.24
CA ARG A 268 -22.82 5.06 3.67
C ARG A 268 -23.62 5.26 2.40
N MET A 269 -24.19 6.46 2.25
CA MET A 269 -24.80 6.89 0.98
C MET A 269 -24.04 8.09 0.45
N TYR A 270 -23.58 7.99 -0.80
CA TYR A 270 -23.23 9.13 -1.62
C TYR A 270 -24.49 9.51 -2.41
N VAL A 271 -25.07 10.66 -2.10
CA VAL A 271 -26.31 11.17 -2.69
C VAL A 271 -25.95 12.30 -3.64
N ASP A 272 -26.42 12.19 -4.87
CA ASP A 272 -26.22 13.18 -5.90
C ASP A 272 -26.94 14.50 -5.55
N LEU A 273 -26.18 15.59 -5.46
CA LEU A 273 -26.70 16.95 -5.23
C LEU A 273 -26.76 17.78 -6.53
N GLY A 274 -26.32 17.23 -7.66
CA GLY A 274 -26.32 17.86 -8.97
C GLY A 274 -25.09 18.73 -9.25
N GLU A 275 -25.22 19.52 -10.32
CA GLU A 275 -24.16 20.42 -10.80
C GLU A 275 -23.97 21.62 -9.87
N VAL A 276 -22.72 22.01 -9.69
CA VAL A 276 -22.33 23.17 -8.87
C VAL A 276 -22.10 24.37 -9.78
N ASP A 277 -22.91 25.42 -9.63
CA ASP A 277 -22.69 26.67 -10.34
C ASP A 277 -21.40 27.34 -9.84
N PRO A 278 -20.36 27.53 -10.70
CA PRO A 278 -19.11 28.17 -10.33
C PRO A 278 -19.27 29.58 -9.75
N ALA A 279 -20.36 30.28 -10.09
CA ALA A 279 -20.64 31.63 -9.60
C ALA A 279 -21.13 31.66 -8.14
N THR A 280 -21.53 30.52 -7.58
CA THR A 280 -22.14 30.45 -6.23
C THR A 280 -21.15 30.22 -5.09
N HIS A 281 -19.84 30.33 -5.33
CA HIS A 281 -18.78 30.24 -4.31
C HIS A 281 -18.88 29.00 -3.39
N HIS A 282 -19.13 27.80 -3.94
CA HIS A 282 -19.25 26.55 -3.17
C HIS A 282 -20.45 26.51 -2.19
N ALA A 283 -21.53 27.27 -2.46
CA ALA A 283 -22.73 27.29 -1.61
C ALA A 283 -23.35 25.90 -1.38
N VAL A 284 -23.17 24.97 -2.33
CA VAL A 284 -23.61 23.57 -2.21
C VAL A 284 -23.02 22.85 -1.00
N ARG A 285 -21.87 23.29 -0.47
CA ARG A 285 -21.29 22.71 0.75
C ARG A 285 -22.11 22.98 2.01
N ASN A 286 -23.04 23.94 1.94
CA ASN A 286 -23.94 24.27 3.03
C ASN A 286 -25.24 23.46 2.99
N THR A 287 -25.40 22.52 2.06
CA THR A 287 -26.55 21.60 2.05
C THR A 287 -26.62 20.85 3.38
N SER A 288 -27.76 20.96 4.05
CA SER A 288 -27.96 20.34 5.37
C SER A 288 -28.13 18.82 5.24
N ILE A 289 -27.90 18.11 6.34
CA ILE A 289 -28.09 16.65 6.36
C ILE A 289 -29.56 16.26 6.11
N GLU A 290 -30.51 17.06 6.58
CA GLU A 290 -31.95 16.86 6.35
C GLU A 290 -32.28 16.90 4.85
N GLN A 291 -31.71 17.87 4.12
CA GLN A 291 -31.88 17.99 2.67
C GLN A 291 -31.27 16.78 1.92
N ILE A 292 -30.12 16.28 2.38
CA ILE A 292 -29.49 15.07 1.82
C ILE A 292 -30.38 13.84 2.05
N ILE A 293 -30.99 13.72 3.25
CA ILE A 293 -31.89 12.61 3.60
C ILE A 293 -33.19 12.68 2.79
N GLU A 294 -33.77 13.87 2.64
CA GLU A 294 -34.95 14.07 1.78
C GLU A 294 -34.64 13.65 0.35
N LYS A 295 -33.52 14.11 -0.20
CA LYS A 295 -33.08 13.74 -1.56
C LYS A 295 -32.86 12.23 -1.71
N ALA A 296 -32.28 11.58 -0.70
CA ALA A 296 -32.09 10.14 -0.72
C ALA A 296 -33.43 9.39 -0.77
N ASN A 297 -34.43 9.81 0.03
CA ASN A 297 -35.78 9.25 -0.02
C ASN A 297 -36.45 9.46 -1.38
N GLU A 298 -36.26 10.63 -2.01
CA GLU A 298 -36.78 10.88 -3.36
C GLU A 298 -36.22 9.91 -4.41
N ILE A 299 -34.91 9.60 -4.33
CA ILE A 299 -34.24 8.70 -5.28
C ILE A 299 -34.60 7.22 -5.00
N LEU A 300 -34.81 6.86 -3.74
CA LEU A 300 -35.14 5.48 -3.33
C LEU A 300 -36.59 5.08 -3.54
N HIS A 301 -37.48 6.00 -3.94
CA HIS A 301 -38.89 5.69 -4.15
C HIS A 301 -39.08 4.47 -5.09
N PRO A 302 -39.92 3.47 -4.75
CA PRO A 302 -40.98 3.49 -3.73
C PRO A 302 -40.56 3.07 -2.31
N TYR A 303 -39.27 2.81 -2.09
CA TYR A 303 -38.76 2.41 -0.79
C TYR A 303 -38.57 3.61 0.14
N THR A 304 -38.55 3.35 1.45
CA THR A 304 -38.49 4.35 2.52
C THR A 304 -37.14 4.33 3.21
N LEU A 305 -36.65 5.47 3.66
CA LEU A 305 -35.42 5.60 4.45
C LEU A 305 -35.67 6.47 5.69
N ASP A 306 -35.89 5.82 6.83
CA ASP A 306 -36.11 6.47 8.13
C ASP A 306 -34.81 6.49 8.95
N VAL A 307 -34.05 7.57 8.80
CA VAL A 307 -32.74 7.77 9.44
C VAL A 307 -32.90 8.03 10.94
N ARG A 308 -32.29 7.17 11.75
CA ARG A 308 -32.33 7.23 13.22
C ARG A 308 -31.11 7.91 13.82
N ASN A 309 -29.97 7.78 13.16
CA ASN A 309 -28.73 8.41 13.59
C ASN A 309 -27.81 8.66 12.39
N VAL A 310 -27.09 9.78 12.42
CA VAL A 310 -26.04 10.13 11.47
C VAL A 310 -24.73 10.18 12.24
N ALA A 311 -23.86 9.20 12.01
CA ALA A 311 -22.57 9.11 12.68
C ALA A 311 -21.58 10.16 12.14
N TRP A 312 -21.68 10.45 10.83
CA TRP A 312 -20.85 11.42 10.14
C TRP A 312 -21.50 11.83 8.82
N HIS A 313 -21.30 13.09 8.40
CA HIS A 313 -21.69 13.53 7.07
C HIS A 313 -20.76 14.64 6.55
N SER A 314 -20.75 14.82 5.22
CA SER A 314 -20.02 15.89 4.53
C SER A 314 -20.61 16.12 3.14
N VAL A 315 -20.21 17.22 2.49
CA VAL A 315 -20.44 17.45 1.07
C VAL A 315 -19.10 17.43 0.34
N TYR A 316 -18.95 16.51 -0.62
CA TYR A 316 -17.76 16.42 -1.46
C TYR A 316 -18.00 17.08 -2.80
N GLU A 317 -17.05 17.91 -3.20
CA GLU A 317 -16.91 18.35 -4.58
C GLU A 317 -15.83 17.53 -5.25
N VAL A 318 -16.10 17.08 -6.47
CA VAL A 318 -15.16 16.24 -7.22
C VAL A 318 -14.04 17.11 -7.78
N GLY A 319 -12.78 16.78 -7.47
CA GLY A 319 -11.62 17.46 -8.03
C GLY A 319 -10.51 16.47 -8.36
N HIS A 320 -10.05 16.49 -9.61
CA HIS A 320 -8.93 15.69 -10.08
C HIS A 320 -7.70 16.59 -10.13
N ARG A 321 -6.77 16.41 -9.22
CA ARG A 321 -5.55 17.23 -9.15
C ARG A 321 -4.33 16.36 -8.96
N LEU A 322 -3.23 16.73 -9.60
CA LEU A 322 -1.94 16.08 -9.50
C LEU A 322 -0.86 17.14 -9.32
N THR A 323 0.14 16.86 -8.50
CA THR A 323 1.34 17.68 -8.42
C THR A 323 2.30 17.40 -9.56
N ASP A 324 3.06 18.42 -9.92
CA ASP A 324 4.08 18.39 -10.96
C ASP A 324 5.31 17.53 -10.60
N ARG A 325 5.55 17.31 -9.30
CA ARG A 325 6.57 16.41 -8.75
C ARG A 325 6.18 15.98 -7.33
N PHE A 326 6.78 14.90 -6.84
CA PHE A 326 6.50 14.34 -5.50
C PHE A 326 7.67 14.55 -4.51
N ASP A 327 8.67 15.34 -4.91
CA ASP A 327 9.84 15.69 -4.11
C ASP A 327 10.27 17.15 -4.34
N ASP A 328 11.28 17.61 -3.60
CA ASP A 328 11.77 18.98 -3.68
C ASP A 328 12.70 19.26 -4.86
N VAL A 329 13.09 18.25 -5.64
CA VAL A 329 14.11 18.41 -6.70
C VAL A 329 13.48 19.03 -7.94
N LEU A 330 13.99 20.20 -8.33
CA LEU A 330 13.55 20.86 -9.55
C LEU A 330 14.02 20.09 -10.79
N PRO A 331 13.28 20.13 -11.91
CA PRO A 331 13.64 19.41 -13.14
C PRO A 331 15.10 19.62 -13.59
N GLU A 332 15.61 20.85 -13.48
CA GLU A 332 16.98 21.25 -13.84
C GLU A 332 18.06 20.74 -12.87
N GLU A 333 17.68 20.32 -11.66
CA GLU A 333 18.58 19.78 -10.63
C GLU A 333 18.60 18.24 -10.61
N ARG A 334 17.80 17.60 -11.47
CA ARG A 334 17.75 16.14 -11.56
C ARG A 334 19.11 15.59 -11.99
N GLY A 335 19.63 14.68 -11.18
CA GLY A 335 20.95 14.05 -11.42
C GLY A 335 22.13 14.82 -10.83
N THR A 336 21.93 16.07 -10.38
CA THR A 336 22.97 16.84 -9.67
C THR A 336 22.76 16.84 -8.16
N ARG A 337 21.51 16.75 -7.69
CA ARG A 337 21.19 16.54 -6.26
C ARG A 337 20.15 15.45 -6.05
N THR A 338 20.12 14.94 -4.82
CA THR A 338 19.14 13.96 -4.34
C THR A 338 18.03 14.66 -3.54
N PRO A 339 16.80 14.12 -3.56
CA PRO A 339 15.67 14.71 -2.84
C PRO A 339 15.82 14.60 -1.33
N ARG A 340 15.38 15.64 -0.61
CA ARG A 340 15.40 15.73 0.87
C ARG A 340 13.98 15.84 1.45
N VAL A 341 13.03 16.36 0.69
CA VAL A 341 11.64 16.49 1.11
C VAL A 341 10.74 15.83 0.09
N PHE A 342 9.83 14.99 0.56
CA PHE A 342 8.87 14.25 -0.24
C PHE A 342 7.45 14.65 0.15
N ILE A 343 6.51 14.46 -0.75
CA ILE A 343 5.07 14.48 -0.46
C ILE A 343 4.45 13.13 -0.85
N THR A 344 3.37 12.73 -0.18
CA THR A 344 2.72 11.43 -0.38
C THR A 344 1.21 11.46 -0.17
N GLY A 345 0.49 10.57 -0.84
CA GLY A 345 -0.97 10.49 -0.81
C GLY A 345 -1.66 11.76 -1.30
N ASP A 346 -2.71 12.19 -0.61
CA ASP A 346 -3.48 13.39 -0.97
C ASP A 346 -2.64 14.70 -1.03
N ALA A 347 -1.43 14.72 -0.45
CA ALA A 347 -0.51 15.84 -0.64
C ALA A 347 -0.05 15.96 -2.10
N CYS A 348 -0.02 14.85 -2.84
CA CYS A 348 0.40 14.74 -4.24
C CYS A 348 -0.76 14.68 -5.24
N HIS A 349 -1.82 13.94 -4.93
CA HIS A 349 -2.91 13.69 -5.87
C HIS A 349 -4.25 13.62 -5.17
N THR A 350 -5.28 14.22 -5.77
CA THR A 350 -6.67 14.13 -5.31
C THR A 350 -7.56 13.72 -6.48
N HIS A 351 -8.57 12.92 -6.20
CA HIS A 351 -9.49 12.31 -7.15
C HIS A 351 -10.86 12.14 -6.51
N SER A 352 -11.83 11.66 -7.28
CA SER A 352 -13.18 11.47 -6.78
C SER A 352 -13.23 10.35 -5.74
N ALA A 353 -14.16 10.49 -4.79
CA ALA A 353 -14.45 9.42 -3.84
C ALA A 353 -15.17 8.22 -4.49
N LYS A 354 -15.68 8.36 -5.73
CA LYS A 354 -16.58 7.39 -6.37
C LYS A 354 -15.90 6.06 -6.68
N ALA A 355 -14.62 6.08 -7.04
CA ALA A 355 -13.86 4.85 -7.32
C ALA A 355 -13.30 4.19 -6.05
N GLY A 356 -13.42 4.83 -4.87
CA GLY A 356 -12.90 4.30 -3.60
C GLY A 356 -11.37 4.15 -3.56
N GLN A 357 -10.63 4.87 -4.41
CA GLN A 357 -9.19 4.62 -4.61
C GLN A 357 -8.27 5.41 -3.68
N GLY A 358 -8.73 6.49 -3.03
CA GLY A 358 -7.81 7.47 -2.47
C GLY A 358 -6.92 7.01 -1.35
N MET A 359 -7.49 6.37 -0.34
CA MET A 359 -6.69 5.77 0.72
C MET A 359 -5.80 4.63 0.21
N ASN A 360 -6.30 3.83 -0.74
CA ASN A 360 -5.58 2.67 -1.29
C ASN A 360 -4.29 3.08 -2.01
N VAL A 361 -4.37 4.06 -2.91
CA VAL A 361 -3.19 4.56 -3.63
C VAL A 361 -2.25 5.34 -2.71
N SER A 362 -2.82 6.15 -1.80
CA SER A 362 -2.03 6.88 -0.79
C SER A 362 -1.18 5.94 0.09
N MET A 363 -1.73 4.80 0.51
CA MET A 363 -0.99 3.79 1.24
C MET A 363 0.18 3.23 0.41
N GLN A 364 -0.04 2.93 -0.88
CA GLN A 364 1.04 2.43 -1.74
C GLN A 364 2.15 3.46 -1.96
N ASP A 365 1.85 4.76 -1.98
CA ASP A 365 2.88 5.81 -2.01
C ASP A 365 3.75 5.77 -0.75
N GLY A 366 3.12 5.68 0.43
CA GLY A 366 3.81 5.52 1.71
C GLY A 366 4.66 4.25 1.76
N PHE A 367 4.17 3.14 1.19
CA PHE A 367 4.88 1.87 1.19
C PHE A 367 6.13 1.94 0.32
N ASN A 368 6.02 2.59 -0.84
CA ASN A 368 7.10 2.76 -1.81
C ASN A 368 8.25 3.64 -1.29
N ILE A 369 7.96 4.79 -0.67
CA ILE A 369 9.02 5.69 -0.17
C ILE A 369 9.71 5.13 1.08
N ALA A 370 8.98 4.46 1.96
CA ALA A 370 9.48 4.09 3.28
C ALA A 370 10.64 3.09 3.25
N TRP A 371 10.56 2.04 2.43
CA TRP A 371 11.67 1.08 2.34
C TRP A 371 12.91 1.71 1.68
N LYS A 372 12.72 2.62 0.72
CA LYS A 372 13.81 3.34 0.05
C LYS A 372 14.57 4.23 1.02
N LEU A 373 13.83 5.00 1.83
CA LEU A 373 14.42 5.78 2.93
C LEU A 373 15.18 4.88 3.91
N GLY A 374 14.57 3.76 4.32
CA GLY A 374 15.21 2.81 5.22
C GLY A 374 16.53 2.25 4.66
N HIS A 375 16.56 1.88 3.38
CA HIS A 375 17.77 1.37 2.71
C HIS A 375 18.86 2.43 2.58
N VAL A 376 18.51 3.68 2.26
CA VAL A 376 19.48 4.76 2.14
C VAL A 376 20.07 5.14 3.50
N LEU A 377 19.24 5.27 4.53
CA LEU A 377 19.66 5.64 5.87
C LEU A 377 20.50 4.58 6.56
N GLU A 378 20.22 3.29 6.33
CA GLU A 378 21.08 2.20 6.81
C GLU A 378 22.32 1.96 5.93
N GLY A 379 22.51 2.77 4.88
CA GLY A 379 23.64 2.63 3.97
C GLY A 379 23.60 1.40 3.08
N ARG A 380 22.46 0.71 2.96
CA ARG A 380 22.27 -0.43 2.04
C ARG A 380 22.32 0.02 0.59
N SER A 381 21.71 1.17 0.29
CA SER A 381 21.52 1.67 -1.08
C SER A 381 22.03 3.11 -1.27
N PRO A 382 22.44 3.50 -2.49
CA PRO A 382 22.83 4.87 -2.78
C PRO A 382 21.66 5.85 -2.67
N GLU A 383 21.93 7.11 -2.36
CA GLU A 383 20.88 8.14 -2.23
C GLU A 383 20.08 8.35 -3.54
N SER A 384 20.66 8.05 -4.70
CA SER A 384 19.98 8.10 -6.00
C SER A 384 18.74 7.20 -6.07
N LEU A 385 18.64 6.19 -5.20
CA LEU A 385 17.44 5.37 -5.04
C LEU A 385 16.20 6.22 -4.76
N LEU A 386 16.33 7.32 -3.99
CA LEU A 386 15.19 8.13 -3.57
C LEU A 386 14.51 8.84 -4.74
N SER A 387 15.26 9.20 -5.79
CA SER A 387 14.71 9.82 -7.00
C SER A 387 13.73 8.93 -7.76
N THR A 388 13.79 7.61 -7.52
CA THR A 388 12.83 6.66 -8.13
C THR A 388 11.42 6.80 -7.56
N TYR A 389 11.23 7.38 -6.37
CA TYR A 389 9.90 7.54 -5.78
C TYR A 389 8.99 8.42 -6.63
N SER A 390 9.41 9.65 -6.94
CA SER A 390 8.60 10.54 -7.79
C SER A 390 8.46 9.98 -9.20
N ALA A 391 9.51 9.38 -9.76
CA ALA A 391 9.47 8.80 -11.11
C ALA A 391 8.45 7.65 -11.24
N GLU A 392 8.34 6.81 -10.21
CA GLU A 392 7.40 5.69 -10.18
C GLU A 392 5.97 6.14 -9.85
N ARG A 393 5.79 6.92 -8.78
CA ARG A 393 4.46 7.15 -8.19
C ARG A 393 3.66 8.23 -8.92
N GLN A 394 4.33 9.19 -9.56
CA GLN A 394 3.63 10.22 -10.34
C GLN A 394 2.91 9.63 -11.56
N VAL A 395 3.54 8.67 -12.26
CA VAL A 395 2.93 7.99 -13.41
C VAL A 395 1.70 7.20 -12.97
N VAL A 396 1.78 6.50 -11.84
CA VAL A 396 0.65 5.74 -11.27
C VAL A 396 -0.50 6.67 -10.90
N ALA A 397 -0.21 7.79 -10.23
CA ALA A 397 -1.23 8.77 -9.86
C ALA A 397 -1.89 9.41 -11.09
N LYS A 398 -1.14 9.66 -12.17
CA LYS A 398 -1.70 10.13 -13.44
C LYS A 398 -2.65 9.11 -14.05
N ASN A 399 -2.24 7.85 -14.17
CA ASN A 399 -3.08 6.78 -14.71
C ASN A 399 -4.38 6.62 -13.91
N LEU A 400 -4.31 6.83 -12.59
CA LEU A 400 -5.48 6.85 -11.72
C LEU A 400 -6.44 8.00 -11.99
N ILE A 401 -5.91 9.21 -12.19
CA ILE A 401 -6.74 10.36 -12.51
C ILE A 401 -7.43 10.15 -13.87
N ASP A 402 -6.70 9.64 -14.86
CA ASP A 402 -7.25 9.38 -16.20
C ASP A 402 -8.39 8.36 -16.14
N PHE A 403 -8.22 7.28 -15.37
CA PHE A 403 -9.29 6.30 -15.13
C PHE A 403 -10.49 6.89 -14.37
N ASP A 404 -10.24 7.61 -13.27
CA ASP A 404 -11.30 8.14 -12.42
C ASP A 404 -12.12 9.23 -13.13
N LYS A 405 -11.52 9.95 -14.08
CA LYS A 405 -12.23 10.87 -14.98
C LYS A 405 -13.25 10.14 -15.84
N GLU A 406 -12.89 9.00 -16.42
CA GLU A 406 -13.80 8.18 -17.21
C GLU A 406 -14.94 7.63 -16.34
N TRP A 407 -14.60 6.98 -15.21
CA TRP A 407 -15.58 6.42 -14.27
C TRP A 407 -16.56 7.46 -13.71
N SER A 408 -16.04 8.61 -13.25
CA SER A 408 -16.86 9.68 -12.67
C SER A 408 -17.85 10.27 -13.67
N THR A 409 -17.43 10.37 -14.94
CA THR A 409 -18.27 10.86 -16.04
C THR A 409 -19.41 9.88 -16.30
N MET A 410 -19.13 8.58 -16.39
CA MET A 410 -20.19 7.57 -16.57
C MET A 410 -21.20 7.57 -15.41
N MET A 411 -20.74 7.64 -14.17
CA MET A 411 -21.64 7.67 -13.00
C MET A 411 -22.53 8.92 -12.92
N ALA A 412 -22.15 10.02 -13.58
CA ALA A 412 -22.94 11.25 -13.61
C ALA A 412 -23.95 11.30 -14.77
N LYS A 413 -23.83 10.40 -15.76
CA LYS A 413 -24.73 10.35 -16.91
C LYS A 413 -26.12 9.84 -16.52
N LYS A 414 -27.13 10.40 -17.16
CA LYS A 414 -28.49 9.85 -17.11
C LYS A 414 -28.58 8.55 -17.92
N PRO A 415 -29.49 7.62 -17.58
CA PRO A 415 -29.65 6.37 -18.32
C PRO A 415 -29.82 6.56 -19.84
N GLU A 416 -30.47 7.64 -20.27
CA GLU A 416 -30.74 7.95 -21.68
C GLU A 416 -29.51 8.48 -22.43
N GLU A 417 -28.42 8.83 -21.74
CA GLU A 417 -27.18 9.37 -22.30
C GLU A 417 -26.12 8.29 -22.59
N PHE A 418 -26.44 7.02 -22.31
CA PHE A 418 -25.60 5.86 -22.65
C PHE A 418 -25.93 5.35 -24.05
N GLU A 419 -24.91 4.95 -24.81
CA GLU A 419 -25.09 4.37 -26.14
C GLU A 419 -25.67 2.96 -26.03
N ASN A 420 -25.21 2.17 -25.05
CA ASN A 420 -25.83 0.91 -24.66
C ASN A 420 -26.25 0.90 -23.19
N PRO A 421 -27.40 0.31 -22.84
CA PRO A 421 -27.85 0.18 -21.45
C PRO A 421 -26.91 -0.59 -20.52
N SER A 422 -25.96 -1.37 -21.07
CA SER A 422 -24.96 -2.16 -20.34
C SER A 422 -23.60 -1.49 -20.19
N ASP A 423 -23.37 -0.30 -20.77
CA ASP A 423 -22.04 0.31 -20.85
C ASP A 423 -21.38 0.49 -19.47
N LEU A 424 -22.17 0.82 -18.44
CA LEU A 424 -21.68 0.97 -17.07
C LEU A 424 -21.28 -0.38 -16.45
N GLU A 425 -22.11 -1.41 -16.65
CA GLU A 425 -21.84 -2.78 -16.21
C GLU A 425 -20.59 -3.35 -16.92
N ASP A 426 -20.50 -3.19 -18.24
CA ASP A 426 -19.39 -3.67 -19.07
C ASP A 426 -18.07 -2.96 -18.71
N PHE A 427 -18.11 -1.66 -18.45
CA PHE A 427 -16.95 -0.92 -17.97
C PHE A 427 -16.48 -1.41 -16.60
N TYR A 428 -17.40 -1.67 -15.67
CA TYR A 428 -17.08 -2.19 -14.34
C TYR A 428 -16.31 -3.51 -14.43
N VAL A 429 -16.80 -4.45 -15.25
CA VAL A 429 -16.18 -5.76 -15.42
C VAL A 429 -14.85 -5.66 -16.17
N ARG A 430 -14.80 -4.94 -17.30
CA ARG A 430 -13.59 -4.82 -18.13
C ARG A 430 -12.44 -4.17 -17.39
N THR A 431 -12.72 -3.30 -16.43
CA THR A 431 -11.70 -2.56 -15.70
C THR A 431 -11.37 -3.15 -14.34
N ALA A 432 -11.89 -4.31 -13.95
CA ALA A 432 -11.82 -4.87 -12.59
C ALA A 432 -10.41 -4.92 -11.94
N GLU A 433 -9.33 -5.11 -12.72
CA GLU A 433 -7.96 -5.02 -12.18
C GLU A 433 -7.57 -3.62 -11.70
N PHE A 434 -8.15 -2.59 -12.32
CA PHE A 434 -7.90 -1.19 -12.00
C PHE A 434 -8.38 -0.82 -10.59
N PRO A 435 -9.68 -0.89 -10.26
CA PRO A 435 -10.15 -0.53 -8.94
C PRO A 435 -9.57 -1.47 -7.88
N ALA A 436 -9.29 -2.74 -8.19
CA ALA A 436 -8.66 -3.66 -7.26
C ALA A 436 -7.19 -3.30 -6.91
N GLY A 437 -6.60 -2.33 -7.60
CA GLY A 437 -5.26 -1.80 -7.33
C GLY A 437 -4.13 -2.52 -8.07
N PHE A 438 -4.42 -3.29 -9.11
CA PHE A 438 -3.48 -4.19 -9.79
C PHE A 438 -2.93 -3.69 -11.13
N MET A 439 -3.39 -2.54 -11.60
CA MET A 439 -2.90 -1.91 -12.85
C MET A 439 -1.52 -1.25 -12.72
N THR A 440 -0.95 -1.17 -11.51
CA THR A 440 0.39 -0.60 -11.34
C THR A 440 1.42 -1.48 -12.02
N GLU A 441 2.06 -0.93 -13.05
CA GLU A 441 3.19 -1.50 -13.75
C GLU A 441 4.27 -0.44 -13.87
N TYR A 442 5.38 -0.64 -13.18
CA TYR A 442 6.50 0.28 -13.21
C TYR A 442 7.33 0.10 -14.49
N ALA A 443 7.70 1.21 -15.11
CA ALA A 443 8.59 1.20 -16.26
C ALA A 443 10.03 0.80 -15.85
N PRO A 444 10.86 0.32 -16.81
CA PRO A 444 12.25 -0.01 -16.55
C PRO A 444 13.02 1.15 -15.89
N SER A 445 13.79 0.82 -14.86
CA SER A 445 14.60 1.75 -14.07
C SER A 445 15.71 0.99 -13.35
N MET A 446 16.45 1.64 -12.44
CA MET A 446 17.41 0.92 -11.59
C MET A 446 16.74 -0.14 -10.69
N LEU A 447 15.43 -0.04 -10.44
CA LEU A 447 14.66 -0.97 -9.61
C LEU A 447 13.89 -2.03 -10.40
N VAL A 448 13.75 -1.83 -11.71
CA VAL A 448 12.91 -2.65 -12.57
C VAL A 448 13.69 -2.93 -13.84
N ALA A 449 14.14 -4.17 -13.99
CA ALA A 449 14.91 -4.58 -15.14
C ALA A 449 14.06 -4.55 -16.43
N PRO A 450 14.68 -4.45 -17.62
CA PRO A 450 13.98 -4.73 -18.86
C PRO A 450 13.42 -6.16 -18.86
N ALA A 451 12.24 -6.36 -19.43
CA ALA A 451 11.51 -7.64 -19.46
C ALA A 451 12.10 -8.68 -20.44
N LYS A 452 13.44 -8.79 -20.52
CA LYS A 452 14.18 -9.63 -21.50
C LYS A 452 13.82 -11.12 -21.40
N HIS A 453 13.58 -11.62 -20.19
CA HIS A 453 13.27 -13.02 -19.93
C HIS A 453 11.83 -13.25 -19.43
N GLN A 454 10.90 -12.34 -19.74
CA GLN A 454 9.52 -12.40 -19.24
C GLN A 454 8.80 -13.72 -19.57
N ALA A 455 9.13 -14.33 -20.71
CA ALA A 455 8.55 -15.59 -21.13
C ALA A 455 8.79 -16.75 -20.14
N LEU A 456 9.81 -16.65 -19.27
CA LEU A 456 10.09 -17.66 -18.24
C LEU A 456 9.13 -17.61 -17.05
N ALA A 457 8.34 -16.54 -16.91
CA ALA A 457 7.39 -16.36 -15.82
C ALA A 457 6.25 -15.43 -16.23
N THR A 458 5.40 -15.87 -17.16
CA THR A 458 4.35 -15.01 -17.74
C THR A 458 3.33 -14.49 -16.72
N GLY A 459 3.10 -15.23 -15.63
CA GLY A 459 2.25 -14.83 -14.51
C GLY A 459 2.91 -13.91 -13.48
N PHE A 460 4.19 -13.55 -13.68
CA PHE A 460 4.90 -12.53 -12.91
C PHE A 460 5.46 -11.43 -13.83
N PRO A 461 4.61 -10.55 -14.38
CA PRO A 461 5.07 -9.43 -15.20
C PRO A 461 6.02 -8.52 -14.42
N VAL A 462 7.20 -8.27 -15.00
CA VAL A 462 8.18 -7.32 -14.45
C VAL A 462 7.54 -5.93 -14.35
N GLY A 463 7.72 -5.27 -13.21
CA GLY A 463 7.09 -3.98 -12.91
C GLY A 463 5.71 -4.08 -12.25
N LYS A 464 5.03 -5.23 -12.29
CA LYS A 464 3.76 -5.46 -11.59
C LYS A 464 3.95 -6.09 -10.22
N ARG A 465 2.89 -6.07 -9.39
CA ARG A 465 2.93 -6.72 -8.07
C ARG A 465 3.05 -8.24 -8.20
N PHE A 466 3.76 -8.87 -7.29
CA PHE A 466 3.89 -10.33 -7.22
C PHE A 466 2.56 -10.99 -6.86
N LYS A 467 1.89 -11.65 -7.83
CA LYS A 467 0.59 -12.32 -7.62
C LYS A 467 0.79 -13.64 -6.88
N SER A 468 0.50 -13.66 -5.58
CA SER A 468 0.61 -14.84 -4.73
C SER A 468 -0.12 -16.06 -5.32
N ALA A 469 0.36 -17.26 -5.05
CA ALA A 469 -0.25 -18.53 -5.45
C ALA A 469 -0.10 -19.57 -4.33
N PRO A 470 -1.02 -20.55 -4.24
CA PRO A 470 -0.90 -21.67 -3.32
C PRO A 470 0.38 -22.47 -3.58
N VAL A 471 1.05 -22.85 -2.50
CA VAL A 471 2.21 -23.74 -2.45
C VAL A 471 2.12 -24.55 -1.16
N VAL A 472 2.88 -25.64 -1.08
CA VAL A 472 3.00 -26.41 0.17
C VAL A 472 4.36 -26.17 0.78
N ARG A 473 4.41 -25.73 2.03
CA ARG A 473 5.68 -25.58 2.74
C ARG A 473 6.23 -26.95 3.11
N VAL A 474 7.46 -27.25 2.69
CA VAL A 474 8.04 -28.60 2.82
C VAL A 474 8.29 -28.96 4.28
N GLY A 475 8.72 -27.99 5.10
CA GLY A 475 9.11 -28.24 6.49
C GLY A 475 7.98 -28.72 7.42
N ASP A 476 6.72 -28.40 7.10
CA ASP A 476 5.57 -28.74 7.95
C ASP A 476 4.28 -29.08 7.20
N THR A 477 4.35 -29.24 5.87
CA THR A 477 3.25 -29.68 5.00
C THR A 477 2.06 -28.74 4.88
N ASN A 478 2.13 -27.55 5.46
CA ASN A 478 1.02 -26.59 5.42
C ASN A 478 0.84 -26.01 4.01
N PRO A 479 -0.36 -26.07 3.43
CA PRO A 479 -0.73 -25.29 2.25
C PRO A 479 -0.79 -23.81 2.65
N VAL A 480 -0.08 -22.98 1.89
CA VAL A 480 0.06 -21.54 2.15
C VAL A 480 0.08 -20.78 0.84
N HIS A 481 -0.20 -19.49 0.90
CA HIS A 481 0.02 -18.59 -0.21
C HIS A 481 1.47 -18.07 -0.20
N LEU A 482 2.24 -18.32 -1.26
CA LEU A 482 3.67 -17.99 -1.30
C LEU A 482 3.95 -16.50 -1.00
N GLY A 483 3.13 -15.60 -1.53
CA GLY A 483 3.28 -14.15 -1.34
C GLY A 483 3.01 -13.69 0.10
N HIS A 484 2.30 -14.48 0.92
CA HIS A 484 1.97 -14.14 2.31
C HIS A 484 3.19 -14.23 3.23
N HIS A 485 4.27 -14.83 2.76
CA HIS A 485 5.54 -14.96 3.46
C HIS A 485 6.53 -13.82 3.10
N ALA A 486 6.06 -12.79 2.40
CA ALA A 486 6.74 -11.52 2.22
C ALA A 486 6.19 -10.48 3.22
N THR A 487 6.86 -10.34 4.35
CA THR A 487 6.52 -9.36 5.40
C THR A 487 7.10 -7.98 5.10
N ALA A 488 6.48 -6.93 5.65
CA ALA A 488 6.89 -5.52 5.54
C ALA A 488 8.14 -5.21 6.38
N ASP A 489 9.26 -5.88 6.09
CA ASP A 489 10.52 -5.87 6.85
C ASP A 489 11.68 -5.22 6.08
N GLY A 490 11.40 -4.62 4.93
CA GLY A 490 12.42 -3.97 4.10
C GLY A 490 13.29 -4.92 3.28
N ARG A 491 13.11 -6.24 3.31
CA ARG A 491 13.97 -7.16 2.55
C ARG A 491 13.57 -7.29 1.09
N TRP A 492 14.57 -7.47 0.22
CA TRP A 492 14.35 -7.98 -1.13
C TRP A 492 14.00 -9.46 -1.06
N ARG A 493 13.16 -9.94 -1.98
CA ARG A 493 12.81 -11.36 -2.11
C ARG A 493 13.41 -11.91 -3.40
N ILE A 494 14.00 -13.09 -3.30
CA ILE A 494 14.49 -13.85 -4.45
C ILE A 494 13.79 -15.19 -4.42
N TYR A 495 12.81 -15.37 -5.30
CA TYR A 495 12.07 -16.63 -5.45
C TYR A 495 12.75 -17.47 -6.53
N VAL A 496 13.29 -18.61 -6.12
CA VAL A 496 13.96 -19.57 -7.00
C VAL A 496 13.01 -20.72 -7.27
N PHE A 497 12.39 -20.72 -8.45
CA PHE A 497 11.60 -21.84 -8.92
C PHE A 497 12.54 -22.86 -9.55
N ALA A 498 12.67 -24.01 -8.91
CA ALA A 498 13.67 -25.02 -9.24
C ALA A 498 13.40 -25.65 -10.61
N ASP A 499 14.44 -26.21 -11.22
CA ASP A 499 14.31 -27.12 -12.36
C ASP A 499 13.73 -28.48 -11.94
N ALA A 500 13.51 -29.38 -12.90
CA ALA A 500 12.83 -30.66 -12.65
C ALA A 500 13.65 -31.66 -11.82
N ALA A 501 14.91 -31.34 -11.50
CA ALA A 501 15.76 -32.20 -10.70
C ALA A 501 15.29 -32.27 -9.24
N PRO A 502 15.38 -33.43 -8.59
CA PRO A 502 15.08 -33.55 -7.16
C PRO A 502 16.14 -32.84 -6.31
N ALA A 503 15.77 -32.43 -5.10
CA ALA A 503 16.71 -31.87 -4.13
C ALA A 503 17.91 -32.84 -3.89
N GLY A 504 19.12 -32.30 -3.88
CA GLY A 504 20.38 -33.06 -3.72
C GLY A 504 21.00 -33.59 -5.01
N ALA A 505 20.30 -33.57 -6.14
CA ALA A 505 20.89 -33.88 -7.44
C ALA A 505 21.69 -32.69 -8.00
N HIS A 506 22.67 -32.97 -8.87
CA HIS A 506 23.29 -31.93 -9.69
C HIS A 506 22.25 -31.34 -10.65
N SER A 507 22.06 -30.03 -10.60
CA SER A 507 21.02 -29.33 -11.35
C SER A 507 21.29 -27.82 -11.41
N GLY A 508 20.50 -27.09 -12.21
CA GLY A 508 20.62 -25.64 -12.29
C GLY A 508 20.34 -24.93 -10.97
N VAL A 509 19.42 -25.47 -10.13
CA VAL A 509 19.17 -24.88 -8.81
C VAL A 509 20.32 -25.16 -7.84
N ALA A 510 21.00 -26.29 -7.95
CA ALA A 510 22.18 -26.59 -7.15
C ALA A 510 23.35 -25.66 -7.52
N ASP A 511 23.60 -25.45 -8.81
CA ASP A 511 24.64 -24.53 -9.29
C ASP A 511 24.34 -23.07 -8.90
N PHE A 512 23.08 -22.65 -9.00
CA PHE A 512 22.64 -21.33 -8.54
C PHE A 512 22.83 -21.18 -7.02
N ALA A 513 22.48 -22.21 -6.23
CA ALA A 513 22.62 -22.20 -4.78
C ALA A 513 24.09 -22.08 -4.34
N GLU A 514 25.00 -22.74 -5.05
CA GLU A 514 26.43 -22.63 -4.81
C GLU A 514 26.93 -21.21 -5.12
N TRP A 515 26.55 -20.65 -6.26
CA TRP A 515 26.94 -19.29 -6.63
C TRP A 515 26.37 -18.23 -5.68
N ILE A 516 25.06 -18.27 -5.38
CA ILE A 516 24.39 -17.26 -4.55
C ILE A 516 24.94 -17.27 -3.11
N ALA A 517 25.41 -18.42 -2.62
CA ALA A 517 26.01 -18.54 -1.29
C ALA A 517 27.47 -18.05 -1.22
N ASN A 518 28.28 -18.35 -2.25
CA ASN A 518 29.73 -18.27 -2.14
C ASN A 518 30.39 -17.22 -3.05
N SER A 519 29.71 -16.75 -4.09
CA SER A 519 30.28 -15.78 -5.02
C SER A 519 30.38 -14.38 -4.41
N PRO A 520 31.49 -13.64 -4.60
CA PRO A 520 31.57 -12.24 -4.22
C PRO A 520 30.64 -11.34 -5.06
N ASP A 521 30.25 -11.80 -6.25
CA ASP A 521 29.30 -11.09 -7.13
C ASP A 521 27.84 -11.39 -6.76
N SER A 522 27.60 -12.27 -5.77
CA SER A 522 26.26 -12.54 -5.26
C SER A 522 25.73 -11.33 -4.48
N PRO A 523 24.44 -10.99 -4.61
CA PRO A 523 23.83 -9.98 -3.73
C PRO A 523 23.96 -10.34 -2.24
N LEU A 524 24.01 -11.63 -1.87
CA LEU A 524 24.14 -12.04 -0.47
C LEU A 524 25.47 -11.61 0.15
N ALA A 525 26.52 -11.45 -0.66
CA ALA A 525 27.84 -10.99 -0.19
C ALA A 525 27.81 -9.57 0.39
N ALA A 526 26.78 -8.78 0.10
CA ALA A 526 26.59 -7.45 0.69
C ALA A 526 25.95 -7.48 2.10
N THR A 527 25.45 -8.64 2.55
CA THR A 527 24.85 -8.77 3.89
C THR A 527 25.93 -8.56 4.96
N PRO A 528 25.74 -7.64 5.93
CA PRO A 528 26.76 -7.32 6.93
C PRO A 528 27.21 -8.54 7.74
N SER A 529 28.51 -8.59 8.07
CA SER A 529 29.04 -9.62 8.94
C SER A 529 28.41 -9.56 10.33
N GLY A 530 27.92 -10.71 10.81
CA GLY A 530 27.23 -10.82 12.10
C GLY A 530 25.70 -10.63 12.04
N ALA A 531 25.16 -10.12 10.93
CA ALA A 531 23.72 -10.19 10.68
C ALA A 531 23.30 -11.63 10.31
N ASP A 532 22.00 -11.91 10.39
CA ASP A 532 21.48 -13.18 9.87
C ASP A 532 21.65 -13.23 8.34
N PRO A 533 21.94 -14.41 7.75
CA PRO A 533 22.22 -14.53 6.32
C PRO A 533 21.09 -14.02 5.40
N ASP A 534 19.86 -13.99 5.90
CA ASP A 534 18.68 -13.52 5.16
C ASP A 534 18.20 -12.12 5.62
N ALA A 535 19.04 -11.35 6.32
CA ALA A 535 18.67 -10.05 6.87
C ALA A 535 18.37 -8.98 5.81
N TRP A 536 18.99 -9.08 4.63
CA TRP A 536 18.77 -8.16 3.50
C TRP A 536 18.01 -8.80 2.34
N PHE A 537 18.21 -10.10 2.14
CA PHE A 537 17.62 -10.87 1.05
C PHE A 537 16.92 -12.10 1.60
N ASP A 538 15.63 -12.17 1.35
CA ASP A 538 14.76 -13.29 1.70
C ASP A 538 14.72 -14.26 0.50
N LEU A 539 15.64 -15.22 0.51
CA LEU A 539 15.81 -16.23 -0.52
C LEU A 539 14.89 -17.43 -0.24
N LYS A 540 14.08 -17.83 -1.22
CA LYS A 540 13.17 -18.98 -1.13
C LYS A 540 13.35 -19.89 -2.34
N VAL A 541 13.17 -21.19 -2.14
CA VAL A 541 13.13 -22.18 -3.22
C VAL A 541 11.77 -22.86 -3.30
N ILE A 542 11.30 -23.05 -4.53
CA ILE A 542 10.03 -23.72 -4.84
C ILE A 542 10.33 -24.88 -5.78
N TYR A 543 10.20 -26.10 -5.26
CA TYR A 543 10.39 -27.34 -6.01
C TYR A 543 9.13 -27.71 -6.80
N GLN A 544 9.33 -28.32 -7.96
CA GLN A 544 8.24 -28.78 -8.82
C GLN A 544 7.57 -30.05 -8.31
N GLN A 545 8.33 -30.86 -7.57
CA GLN A 545 7.88 -32.11 -7.00
C GLN A 545 6.89 -31.85 -5.84
N PRO A 546 5.96 -32.77 -5.55
CA PRO A 546 5.11 -32.66 -4.38
C PRO A 546 5.98 -32.66 -3.11
N HIS A 547 5.51 -31.99 -2.05
CA HIS A 547 6.28 -31.83 -0.80
C HIS A 547 6.75 -33.17 -0.20
N THR A 548 5.97 -34.25 -0.37
CA THR A 548 6.33 -35.61 0.10
C THR A 548 7.54 -36.22 -0.60
N ALA A 549 7.94 -35.68 -1.75
CA ALA A 549 9.09 -36.13 -2.54
C ALA A 549 10.31 -35.20 -2.38
N VAL A 550 10.18 -34.11 -1.63
CA VAL A 550 11.29 -33.18 -1.36
C VAL A 550 11.94 -33.55 -0.03
N ASP A 551 13.10 -34.22 -0.08
CA ASP A 551 13.93 -34.41 1.11
C ASP A 551 14.55 -33.06 1.51
N ILE A 552 13.97 -32.44 2.53
CA ILE A 552 14.43 -31.15 3.05
C ILE A 552 15.89 -31.21 3.54
N GLY A 553 16.41 -32.37 3.92
CA GLY A 553 17.81 -32.58 4.29
C GLY A 553 18.77 -32.33 3.13
N GLN A 554 18.35 -32.68 1.90
CA GLN A 554 19.13 -32.53 0.67
C GLN A 554 19.03 -31.15 0.02
N VAL A 555 18.10 -30.30 0.47
CA VAL A 555 17.98 -28.92 -0.03
C VAL A 555 19.23 -28.13 0.36
N PRO A 556 19.83 -27.33 -0.55
CA PRO A 556 21.00 -26.52 -0.25
C PRO A 556 20.82 -25.61 0.98
N ALA A 557 21.88 -25.47 1.79
CA ALA A 557 21.82 -24.77 3.07
C ALA A 557 21.46 -23.29 2.97
N VAL A 558 21.75 -22.64 1.83
CA VAL A 558 21.39 -21.23 1.59
C VAL A 558 19.87 -20.99 1.58
N PHE A 559 19.07 -22.03 1.29
CA PHE A 559 17.61 -22.00 1.39
C PHE A 559 17.09 -22.46 2.76
N LYS A 560 17.97 -22.67 3.74
CA LYS A 560 17.64 -23.02 5.13
C LYS A 560 18.59 -22.28 6.09
N PRO A 561 18.63 -20.94 6.02
CA PRO A 561 19.61 -20.15 6.77
C PRO A 561 19.47 -20.37 8.28
N GLN A 562 20.59 -20.28 8.99
CA GLN A 562 20.57 -20.25 10.45
C GLN A 562 20.39 -18.82 10.94
N VAL A 563 19.34 -18.58 11.73
CA VAL A 563 18.92 -17.25 12.16
C VAL A 563 18.91 -17.10 13.68
N GLY A 564 19.00 -15.86 14.13
CA GLY A 564 19.00 -15.48 15.54
C GLY A 564 20.25 -15.92 16.32
N PRO A 565 20.31 -15.58 17.62
CA PRO A 565 21.45 -15.88 18.49
C PRO A 565 21.69 -17.38 18.71
N PHE A 566 20.64 -18.22 18.60
CA PHE A 566 20.75 -19.66 18.78
C PHE A 566 21.08 -20.42 17.49
N LYS A 567 21.24 -19.72 16.36
CA LYS A 567 21.53 -20.32 15.04
C LYS A 567 20.54 -21.42 14.67
N LEU A 568 19.25 -21.16 14.91
CA LEU A 568 18.17 -22.08 14.54
C LEU A 568 17.97 -22.05 13.03
N THR A 569 17.74 -23.21 12.44
CA THR A 569 17.43 -23.31 11.00
C THR A 569 16.04 -22.73 10.71
N ASP A 570 15.95 -21.80 9.78
CA ASP A 570 14.69 -21.34 9.20
C ASP A 570 14.22 -22.33 8.12
N TYR A 571 13.14 -23.06 8.44
CA TYR A 571 12.52 -24.03 7.53
C TYR A 571 11.42 -23.42 6.64
N GLU A 572 11.05 -22.15 6.83
CA GLU A 572 9.98 -21.47 6.08
C GLU A 572 10.47 -20.79 4.79
N LYS A 573 11.48 -21.39 4.16
CA LYS A 573 12.09 -20.93 2.90
C LYS A 573 12.02 -21.97 1.77
N VAL A 574 11.55 -23.19 2.09
CA VAL A 574 11.48 -24.33 1.16
C VAL A 574 10.02 -24.70 0.91
N TYR A 575 9.61 -24.63 -0.34
CA TYR A 575 8.25 -24.89 -0.79
C TYR A 575 8.24 -25.92 -1.92
N ALA A 576 7.07 -26.50 -2.13
CA ALA A 576 6.75 -27.45 -3.18
C ALA A 576 5.43 -27.05 -3.84
N THR A 577 5.12 -27.66 -4.99
CA THR A 577 3.85 -27.46 -5.68
C THR A 577 2.66 -27.93 -4.84
N ASP A 578 1.55 -27.18 -4.91
CA ASP A 578 0.26 -27.63 -4.39
C ASP A 578 -0.38 -28.60 -5.41
N PRO A 579 -0.76 -29.82 -5.01
CA PRO A 579 -1.38 -30.79 -5.91
C PRO A 579 -2.68 -30.32 -6.58
N THR A 580 -3.37 -29.36 -5.97
CA THR A 580 -4.62 -28.78 -6.46
C THR A 580 -4.41 -27.49 -7.24
N ALA A 581 -3.21 -26.92 -7.18
CA ALA A 581 -2.89 -25.59 -7.68
C ALA A 581 -1.38 -25.48 -8.00
N ASP A 582 -0.92 -26.15 -9.06
CA ASP A 582 0.50 -26.08 -9.45
C ASP A 582 0.88 -24.65 -9.85
N ILE A 583 1.67 -23.99 -9.00
CA ILE A 583 2.15 -22.63 -9.20
C ILE A 583 2.92 -22.45 -10.52
N PHE A 584 3.63 -23.47 -11.00
CA PHE A 584 4.34 -23.39 -12.27
C PHE A 584 3.38 -23.25 -13.45
N ASP A 585 2.28 -23.99 -13.45
CA ASP A 585 1.28 -23.86 -14.50
C ASP A 585 0.47 -22.56 -14.32
N GLN A 586 0.02 -22.27 -13.10
CA GLN A 586 -0.79 -21.09 -12.80
C GLN A 586 -0.07 -19.76 -13.04
N ARG A 587 1.27 -19.75 -13.01
CA ARG A 587 2.08 -18.56 -13.25
C ARG A 587 2.91 -18.67 -14.53
N GLY A 588 2.69 -19.70 -15.34
CA GLY A 588 3.41 -19.93 -16.59
C GLY A 588 4.94 -19.83 -16.40
N LEU A 589 5.44 -20.57 -15.41
CA LEU A 589 6.86 -20.62 -15.05
C LEU A 589 7.57 -21.67 -15.90
N ASP A 590 8.75 -21.33 -16.41
CA ASP A 590 9.58 -22.27 -17.14
C ASP A 590 10.04 -23.42 -16.23
N ARG A 591 9.77 -24.64 -16.66
CA ARG A 591 10.08 -25.88 -15.91
C ARG A 591 11.59 -26.21 -15.92
N GLY A 592 12.38 -25.53 -16.74
CA GLY A 592 13.85 -25.50 -16.66
C GLY A 592 14.38 -24.60 -15.52
N GLY A 593 13.49 -23.92 -14.81
CA GLY A 593 13.79 -23.14 -13.62
C GLY A 593 13.95 -21.64 -13.88
N VAL A 594 13.50 -20.85 -12.92
CA VAL A 594 13.42 -19.39 -13.04
C VAL A 594 13.64 -18.70 -11.70
N VAL A 595 14.31 -17.56 -11.73
CA VAL A 595 14.51 -16.67 -10.59
C VAL A 595 13.61 -15.44 -10.79
N VAL A 596 12.76 -15.17 -9.80
CA VAL A 596 11.91 -13.97 -9.76
C VAL A 596 12.36 -13.09 -8.59
N VAL A 597 12.84 -11.90 -8.91
CA VAL A 597 13.30 -10.90 -7.94
C VAL A 597 12.15 -9.96 -7.63
N VAL A 598 11.87 -9.76 -6.34
CA VAL A 598 10.74 -8.96 -5.85
C VAL A 598 11.24 -7.94 -4.83
N ARG A 599 10.79 -6.70 -4.98
CA ARG A 599 11.12 -5.56 -4.13
C ARG A 599 10.52 -5.68 -2.73
N PRO A 600 11.03 -4.90 -1.75
CA PRO A 600 10.42 -4.81 -0.42
C PRO A 600 8.95 -4.37 -0.40
N ASP A 601 8.50 -3.64 -1.43
CA ASP A 601 7.11 -3.23 -1.62
C ASP A 601 6.28 -4.21 -2.47
N GLN A 602 6.76 -5.45 -2.63
CA GLN A 602 6.09 -6.59 -3.28
C GLN A 602 5.92 -6.48 -4.81
N TYR A 603 6.67 -5.60 -5.49
CA TYR A 603 6.69 -5.51 -6.95
C TYR A 603 7.81 -6.34 -7.57
N VAL A 604 7.49 -7.06 -8.65
CA VAL A 604 8.47 -7.84 -9.42
C VAL A 604 9.45 -6.88 -10.09
N ALA A 605 10.72 -7.05 -9.79
CA ALA A 605 11.80 -6.22 -10.33
C ALA A 605 12.52 -6.90 -11.50
N ASN A 606 12.65 -8.22 -11.48
CA ASN A 606 13.39 -8.95 -12.50
C ASN A 606 12.91 -10.40 -12.60
N VAL A 607 13.04 -10.98 -13.80
CA VAL A 607 12.83 -12.40 -14.10
C VAL A 607 14.06 -12.87 -14.86
N LEU A 608 14.69 -13.95 -14.40
CA LEU A 608 15.97 -14.43 -14.91
C LEU A 608 15.98 -15.97 -14.97
N PRO A 609 16.67 -16.61 -15.94
CA PRO A 609 16.96 -18.03 -15.84
C PRO A 609 17.96 -18.30 -14.70
N LEU A 610 17.98 -19.53 -14.17
CA LEU A 610 18.90 -19.94 -13.10
C LEU A 610 20.39 -19.66 -13.43
N THR A 611 20.76 -19.71 -14.70
CA THR A 611 22.15 -19.52 -15.16
C THR A 611 22.57 -18.05 -15.30
N ALA A 612 21.65 -17.08 -15.25
CA ALA A 612 21.94 -15.66 -15.45
C ALA A 612 22.46 -14.96 -14.19
N THR A 613 23.39 -15.61 -13.48
CA THR A 613 23.94 -15.14 -12.20
C THR A 613 24.68 -13.80 -12.34
N ALA A 614 25.40 -13.59 -13.44
CA ALA A 614 26.04 -12.30 -13.74
C ALA A 614 25.03 -11.15 -13.93
N GLU A 615 23.88 -11.41 -14.57
CA GLU A 615 22.82 -10.40 -14.72
C GLU A 615 22.16 -10.08 -13.37
N LEU A 616 21.99 -11.09 -12.51
CA LEU A 616 21.48 -10.91 -11.14
C LEU A 616 22.44 -10.07 -10.27
N GLY A 617 23.74 -10.40 -10.28
CA GLY A 617 24.77 -9.64 -9.57
C GLY A 617 24.86 -8.20 -10.08
N GLY A 618 24.83 -8.00 -11.41
CA GLY A 618 24.81 -6.69 -12.03
C GLY A 618 23.59 -5.84 -11.69
N PHE A 619 22.41 -6.45 -11.56
CA PHE A 619 21.19 -5.75 -11.13
C PHE A 619 21.34 -5.20 -9.70
N PHE A 620 21.81 -6.02 -8.75
CA PHE A 620 21.94 -5.59 -7.37
C PHE A 620 23.16 -4.70 -7.09
N SER A 621 24.25 -4.82 -7.84
CA SER A 621 25.42 -3.94 -7.65
C SER A 621 25.11 -2.47 -7.89
N ALA A 622 24.15 -2.15 -8.76
CA ALA A 622 23.65 -0.79 -8.98
C ALA A 622 22.77 -0.27 -7.82
N LEU A 623 22.22 -1.17 -7.01
CA LEU A 623 21.29 -0.89 -5.90
C LEU A 623 21.97 -0.90 -4.53
N LEU A 624 23.17 -1.46 -4.44
CA LEU A 624 23.91 -1.62 -3.19
C LEU A 624 25.07 -0.62 -3.14
N LYS A 625 25.33 -0.04 -1.96
CA LYS A 625 26.56 0.75 -1.79
C LYS A 625 27.78 -0.20 -1.85
N PRO A 626 28.89 0.19 -2.51
CA PRO A 626 30.12 -0.58 -2.46
C PRO A 626 30.54 -0.78 -1.00
N HIS A 627 30.89 -2.01 -0.62
CA HIS A 627 31.36 -2.30 0.72
C HIS A 627 32.63 -1.49 0.97
N GLN A 628 32.58 -0.46 1.82
CA GLN A 628 33.80 0.13 2.34
C GLN A 628 34.49 -0.95 3.18
N ALA A 629 35.69 -1.36 2.77
CA ALA A 629 36.52 -2.25 3.56
C ALA A 629 36.66 -1.65 4.97
N SER A 630 36.27 -2.43 5.98
CA SER A 630 36.23 -2.05 7.39
C SER A 630 37.51 -1.34 7.84
N GLY A 631 37.39 -0.06 8.16
CA GLY A 631 38.47 0.76 8.70
C GLY A 631 38.04 2.01 9.48
N GLN A 632 36.75 2.35 9.52
CA GLN A 632 36.23 3.39 10.42
C GLN A 632 35.07 2.83 11.24
N PRO A 633 35.09 2.99 12.58
CA PRO A 633 33.96 2.62 13.41
C PRO A 633 32.75 3.47 13.00
N LEU A 634 31.58 2.83 12.88
CA LEU A 634 30.30 3.52 12.95
C LEU A 634 30.32 4.34 14.24
N THR A 635 30.35 5.66 14.11
CA THR A 635 30.25 6.57 15.25
C THR A 635 28.89 6.32 15.91
N VAL A 636 28.95 5.91 17.17
CA VAL A 636 27.85 5.64 18.10
C VAL A 636 27.01 6.88 18.34
#